data_AF-A0A9P1HSI3-F1
#
_entry.id   AF-A0A9P1HSI3-F1
#
_cell.length_a   1.000
_cell.length_b   1.000
_cell.length_c   1.000
_cell.angle_alpha   90.00
_cell.angle_beta   90.00
_cell.angle_gamma   90.00
#
_symmetry.space_group_name_H-M   'P 1'
#
loop_
_entity.id
_entity.type
_entity.pdbx_description
1 polymer ?
#
loop_
_entity_poly.entity_id
_entity_poly.type
_entity_poly.pdbx_seq_one_letter_code
_entity_poly.pdbx_strand_id
1 'polypeptide(L)'
;MALPLFSQLLEKQFLVPFIVYFTFFRIANVLLKQKYWQNFEGFKKYRLHNLSICLLHSLISGTWSLTFFLCNWRVMIEELATWNTYFAAQLPLFSIAYFCHDAIDMLNYEWSRWTLELIIHHLATCFSLSTGIVSKTFVLCDYWALLMEVNSIFLHCRTIMQISGQNKTNRHIFKIVLFLNIASFILFRFLTQIVFVYLILFHFLPFMDSFYVIVALGGPIVFLIINGMLFFRILASDGFLTEEWKSRAAITRDSIREWKEEITHKTS
;
A
#
# COMPACT_ATOMS: atom_id res chain seq x y z
N MET A 1 -8.79 11.26 25.93
CA MET A 1 -8.27 11.95 24.74
C MET A 1 -9.46 12.57 23.98
N ALA A 2 -9.27 13.60 23.14
CA ALA A 2 -10.38 14.13 22.33
C ALA A 2 -10.66 13.17 21.16
N LEU A 3 -11.92 12.99 20.78
CA LEU A 3 -12.27 12.22 19.57
C LEU A 3 -11.79 12.96 18.31
N PRO A 4 -11.40 12.24 17.24
CA PRO A 4 -10.92 12.88 16.03
C PRO A 4 -12.07 13.63 15.34
N LEU A 5 -11.88 14.94 15.17
CA LEU A 5 -12.81 15.78 14.45
C LEU A 5 -12.42 15.84 12.97
N PHE A 6 -12.92 14.89 12.16
CA PHE A 6 -12.51 14.76 10.74
C PHE A 6 -12.73 16.02 9.88
N SER A 7 -13.59 16.96 10.31
CA SER A 7 -13.71 18.27 9.65
C SER A 7 -12.39 19.07 9.67
N GLN A 8 -11.49 18.78 10.61
CA GLN A 8 -10.15 19.39 10.67
C GLN A 8 -9.29 19.05 9.44
N LEU A 9 -9.56 17.95 8.71
CA LEU A 9 -8.85 17.65 7.46
C LEU A 9 -9.02 18.76 6.41
N LEU A 10 -10.08 19.57 6.51
CA LEU A 10 -10.33 20.72 5.64
C LEU A 10 -9.54 21.97 6.05
N GLU A 11 -8.87 21.95 7.20
CA GLU A 11 -7.99 23.04 7.61
C GLU A 11 -6.79 23.16 6.66
N LYS A 12 -6.37 24.40 6.41
CA LYS A 12 -5.28 24.72 5.47
C LYS A 12 -4.00 23.92 5.76
N GLN A 13 -3.71 23.64 7.03
CA GLN A 13 -2.51 22.90 7.45
C GLN A 13 -2.44 21.46 6.92
N PHE A 14 -3.59 20.84 6.61
CA PHE A 14 -3.67 19.48 6.07
C PHE A 14 -4.10 19.45 4.60
N LEU A 15 -5.07 20.31 4.26
CA LEU A 15 -5.62 20.39 2.91
C LEU A 15 -4.58 20.83 1.87
N VAL A 16 -3.74 21.82 2.20
CA VAL A 16 -2.72 22.32 1.26
C VAL A 16 -1.67 21.25 0.94
N PRO A 17 -1.02 20.58 1.92
CA PRO A 17 -0.13 19.46 1.63
C PRO A 17 -0.80 18.34 0.85
N PHE A 18 -2.04 17.96 1.22
CA PHE A 18 -2.80 16.94 0.51
C PHE A 18 -2.96 17.28 -0.99
N ILE A 19 -3.39 18.51 -1.31
CA ILE A 19 -3.57 18.95 -2.71
C ILE A 19 -2.23 18.94 -3.46
N VAL A 20 -1.14 19.38 -2.81
CA VAL A 20 0.20 19.37 -3.40
C VAL A 20 0.64 17.95 -3.72
N TYR A 21 0.52 17.02 -2.78
CA TYR A 21 0.89 15.62 -2.99
C TYR A 21 -0.01 14.91 -4.00
N PHE A 22 -1.31 15.17 -3.98
CA PHE A 22 -2.25 14.62 -4.96
C PHE A 22 -1.91 15.09 -6.38
N THR A 23 -1.64 16.40 -6.53
CA THR A 23 -1.18 16.99 -7.80
C THR A 23 0.14 16.40 -8.25
N PHE A 24 1.09 16.19 -7.33
CA PHE A 24 2.36 15.52 -7.62
C PHE A 24 2.13 14.13 -8.26
N PHE A 25 1.28 13.28 -7.66
CA PHE A 25 0.97 11.97 -8.23
C PHE A 25 0.24 12.05 -9.57
N ARG A 26 -0.65 13.03 -9.75
CA ARG A 26 -1.30 13.28 -11.05
C ARG A 26 -0.29 13.64 -12.13
N ILE A 27 0.63 14.55 -11.85
CA ILE A 27 1.68 14.95 -12.80
C ILE A 27 2.60 13.76 -13.11
N ALA A 28 3.03 13.02 -12.07
CA ALA A 28 3.86 11.83 -12.25
C ALA A 28 3.17 10.79 -13.15
N ASN A 29 1.87 10.55 -12.95
CA ASN A 29 1.08 9.63 -13.78
C ASN A 29 0.98 10.09 -15.24
N VAL A 30 0.75 11.39 -15.49
CA VAL A 30 0.73 11.94 -16.86
C VAL A 30 2.09 11.78 -17.54
N LEU A 31 3.18 12.16 -16.86
CA LEU A 31 4.53 12.01 -17.40
C LEU A 31 4.89 10.54 -17.69
N LEU A 32 4.47 9.65 -16.79
CA LEU A 32 4.68 8.22 -16.96
C LEU A 32 3.92 7.68 -18.19
N LYS A 33 2.64 8.04 -18.33
CA LYS A 33 1.79 7.65 -19.47
C LYS A 33 2.33 8.16 -20.80
N GLN A 34 3.03 9.30 -20.81
CA GLN A 34 3.66 9.86 -22.02
C GLN A 34 5.00 9.19 -22.36
N LYS A 35 5.83 8.85 -21.36
CA LYS A 35 7.23 8.44 -21.62
C LYS A 35 7.50 6.95 -21.53
N TYR A 36 6.77 6.21 -20.69
CA TYR A 36 7.11 4.83 -20.35
C TYR A 36 6.06 3.83 -20.82
N TRP A 37 6.50 2.58 -21.02
CA TRP A 37 5.66 1.44 -21.40
C TRP A 37 4.91 1.62 -22.74
N GLN A 38 5.46 2.39 -23.68
CA GLN A 38 4.80 2.64 -24.97
C GLN A 38 4.68 1.40 -25.85
N ASN A 39 5.58 0.43 -25.66
CA ASN A 39 5.59 -0.84 -26.40
C ASN A 39 4.51 -1.83 -25.92
N PHE A 40 3.74 -1.49 -24.88
CA PHE A 40 2.63 -2.29 -24.39
C PHE A 40 1.31 -1.64 -24.78
N GLU A 41 0.27 -2.44 -24.97
CA GLU A 41 -1.08 -2.00 -25.34
C GLU A 41 -2.14 -2.51 -24.36
N GLY A 42 -3.34 -1.94 -24.48
CA GLY A 42 -4.52 -2.35 -23.72
C GLY A 42 -4.32 -2.36 -22.21
N PHE A 43 -4.89 -3.38 -21.57
CA PHE A 43 -4.91 -3.51 -20.12
C PHE A 43 -3.51 -3.69 -19.49
N LYS A 44 -2.58 -4.39 -20.17
CA LYS A 44 -1.20 -4.57 -19.68
C LYS A 44 -0.47 -3.23 -19.57
N LYS A 45 -0.63 -2.34 -20.55
CA LYS A 45 -0.05 -0.99 -20.53
C LYS A 45 -0.54 -0.22 -19.31
N TYR A 46 -1.85 -0.18 -19.09
CA TYR A 46 -2.46 0.46 -17.93
C TYR A 46 -1.90 -0.09 -16.62
N ARG A 47 -1.83 -1.42 -16.46
CA ARG A 47 -1.31 -2.04 -15.23
C ARG A 47 0.12 -1.66 -14.95
N LEU A 48 0.97 -1.61 -15.98
CA LEU A 48 2.36 -1.15 -15.84
C LEU A 48 2.43 0.32 -15.43
N HIS A 49 1.56 1.17 -15.98
CA HIS A 49 1.49 2.57 -15.56
C HIS A 49 1.09 2.71 -14.09
N ASN A 50 -0.02 2.08 -13.70
CA ASN A 50 -0.52 2.09 -12.34
C ASN A 50 0.53 1.57 -11.35
N LEU A 51 1.09 0.38 -11.59
CA LEU A 51 2.13 -0.23 -10.74
C LEU A 51 3.40 0.62 -10.61
N SER A 52 3.77 1.38 -11.64
CA SER A 52 4.94 2.26 -11.56
C SER A 52 4.68 3.46 -10.63
N ILE A 53 3.45 3.98 -10.59
CA ILE A 53 3.06 5.00 -9.62
C ILE A 53 2.96 4.42 -8.21
N CYS A 54 2.46 3.19 -8.06
CA CYS A 54 2.50 2.47 -6.79
C CYS A 54 3.93 2.27 -6.29
N LEU A 55 4.85 1.91 -7.19
CA LEU A 55 6.28 1.78 -6.87
C LEU A 55 6.92 3.11 -6.47
N LEU A 56 6.58 4.21 -7.14
CA LEU A 56 7.05 5.54 -6.76
C LEU A 56 6.60 5.91 -5.34
N HIS A 57 5.32 5.65 -5.03
CA HIS A 57 4.80 5.87 -3.70
C HIS A 57 5.56 5.04 -2.66
N SER A 58 5.63 3.72 -2.83
CA SER A 58 6.24 2.83 -1.84
C SER A 58 7.74 3.06 -1.66
N LEU A 59 8.46 3.47 -2.72
CA LEU A 59 9.86 3.90 -2.61
C LEU A 59 10.01 5.11 -1.70
N ILE A 60 9.13 6.11 -1.81
CA ILE A 60 9.20 7.31 -0.98
C ILE A 60 8.71 7.01 0.44
N SER A 61 7.50 6.47 0.58
CA SER A 61 6.85 6.26 1.88
C SER A 61 7.53 5.16 2.70
N GLY A 62 7.89 4.04 2.07
CA GLY A 62 8.59 2.93 2.72
C GLY A 62 10.02 3.28 3.12
N THR A 63 10.76 4.01 2.27
CA THR A 63 12.11 4.48 2.66
C THR A 63 12.03 5.49 3.80
N TRP A 64 11.10 6.45 3.73
CA TRP A 64 10.92 7.43 4.79
C TRP A 64 10.55 6.78 6.12
N SER A 65 9.55 5.88 6.14
CA SER A 65 9.14 5.18 7.37
C SER A 65 10.28 4.33 7.94
N LEU A 66 11.01 3.60 7.08
CA LEU A 66 12.14 2.78 7.50
C LEU A 66 13.30 3.62 8.04
N THR A 67 13.70 4.69 7.35
CA THR A 67 14.77 5.57 7.83
C THR A 67 14.38 6.20 9.17
N PHE A 68 13.14 6.67 9.30
CA PHE A 68 12.66 7.22 10.57
C PHE A 68 12.72 6.18 11.69
N PHE A 69 12.26 4.94 11.41
CA PHE A 69 12.30 3.85 12.36
C PHE A 69 13.72 3.49 12.80
N LEU A 70 14.67 3.37 11.87
CA LEU A 70 16.05 3.02 12.17
C LEU A 70 16.78 4.13 12.93
N CYS A 71 16.54 5.39 12.59
CA CYS A 71 17.18 6.53 13.25
C CYS A 71 16.54 6.87 14.61
N ASN A 72 15.26 6.59 14.80
CA ASN A 72 14.47 7.01 15.97
C ASN A 72 13.73 5.84 16.63
N TRP A 73 14.37 4.66 16.70
CA TRP A 73 13.71 3.44 17.16
C TRP A 73 13.13 3.55 18.58
N ARG A 74 13.82 4.28 19.49
CA ARG A 74 13.33 4.55 20.85
C ARG A 74 12.03 5.34 20.83
N VAL A 75 11.97 6.41 20.05
CA VAL A 75 10.78 7.25 19.88
C VAL A 75 9.63 6.41 19.30
N MET A 76 9.90 5.56 18.30
CA MET A 76 8.91 4.66 17.69
C MET A 76 8.30 3.64 18.65
N ILE A 77 8.97 3.31 19.75
CA ILE A 77 8.52 2.31 20.73
C ILE A 77 7.98 2.95 22.00
N GLU A 78 8.63 3.99 22.51
CA GLU A 78 8.34 4.57 23.83
C GLU A 78 7.34 5.74 23.75
N GLU A 79 7.31 6.48 22.64
CA GLU A 79 6.53 7.73 22.50
C GLU A 79 5.36 7.63 21.52
N LEU A 80 4.88 6.41 21.26
CA LEU A 80 3.87 6.10 20.24
C LEU A 80 2.62 7.01 20.31
N ALA A 81 2.18 7.36 21.52
CA ALA A 81 0.97 8.15 21.76
C ALA A 81 1.19 9.67 21.70
N THR A 82 2.36 10.14 22.12
CA THR A 82 2.60 11.54 22.48
C THR A 82 3.44 12.29 21.47
N TRP A 83 4.22 11.59 20.64
CA TRP A 83 5.08 12.24 19.67
C TRP A 83 4.26 12.80 18.50
N ASN A 84 4.33 14.12 18.32
CA ASN A 84 3.74 14.79 17.18
C ASN A 84 4.53 16.06 16.83
N THR A 85 4.90 16.18 15.56
CA THR A 85 5.49 17.39 15.00
C THR A 85 4.75 17.75 13.71
N TYR A 86 4.81 19.02 13.28
CA TYR A 86 4.20 19.41 12.00
C TYR A 86 4.73 18.59 10.80
N PHE A 87 5.97 18.12 10.89
CA PHE A 87 6.59 17.28 9.88
C PHE A 87 6.10 15.81 9.95
N ALA A 88 5.70 15.34 11.13
CA ALA A 88 5.20 13.97 11.34
C ALA A 88 3.99 13.66 10.46
N ALA A 89 3.06 14.61 10.32
CA ALA A 89 1.85 14.42 9.54
C ALA A 89 2.11 14.33 8.02
N GLN A 90 3.29 14.75 7.53
CA GLN A 90 3.55 14.83 6.08
C GLN A 90 3.61 13.45 5.43
N LEU A 91 4.21 12.45 6.08
CA LEU A 91 4.30 11.10 5.54
C LEU A 91 2.90 10.44 5.43
N PRO A 92 2.06 10.42 6.47
CA PRO A 92 0.67 9.94 6.35
C PRO A 92 -0.15 10.72 5.31
N LEU A 93 -0.03 12.05 5.24
CA LEU A 93 -0.72 12.87 4.23
C LEU A 93 -0.28 12.54 2.80
N PHE A 94 1.02 12.33 2.59
CA PHE A 94 1.57 11.90 1.30
C PHE A 94 0.97 10.56 0.87
N SER A 95 0.85 9.61 1.80
CA SER A 95 0.22 8.31 1.55
C SER A 95 -1.28 8.41 1.28
N ILE A 96 -2.04 9.19 2.05
CA ILE A 96 -3.48 9.40 1.81
C ILE A 96 -3.70 10.01 0.42
N ALA A 97 -2.92 11.03 0.05
CA ALA A 97 -3.00 11.65 -1.27
C ALA A 97 -2.75 10.64 -2.41
N TYR A 98 -1.75 9.77 -2.23
CA TYR A 98 -1.50 8.67 -3.16
C TYR A 98 -2.68 7.69 -3.24
N PHE A 99 -3.21 7.20 -2.11
CA PHE A 99 -4.31 6.24 -2.11
C PHE A 99 -5.58 6.80 -2.77
N CYS A 100 -5.87 8.09 -2.57
CA CYS A 100 -6.95 8.78 -3.30
C CYS A 100 -6.67 8.84 -4.81
N HIS A 101 -5.45 9.19 -5.22
CA HIS A 101 -5.05 9.21 -6.62
C HIS A 101 -5.22 7.82 -7.26
N ASP A 102 -4.68 6.79 -6.60
CA ASP A 102 -4.68 5.41 -7.07
C ASP A 102 -6.09 4.84 -7.13
N ALA A 103 -6.94 5.10 -6.13
CA ALA A 103 -8.35 4.72 -6.16
C ALA A 103 -9.08 5.30 -7.39
N ILE A 104 -8.87 6.59 -7.71
CA ILE A 104 -9.50 7.22 -8.87
C ILE A 104 -8.96 6.63 -10.18
N ASP A 105 -7.65 6.43 -10.30
CA ASP A 105 -7.06 5.81 -11.50
C ASP A 105 -7.59 4.38 -11.68
N MET A 106 -7.65 3.57 -10.62
CA MET A 106 -8.21 2.22 -10.69
C MET A 106 -9.69 2.19 -11.08
N LEU A 107 -10.52 3.04 -10.49
CA LEU A 107 -11.96 3.09 -10.78
C LEU A 107 -12.28 3.48 -12.23
N ASN A 108 -11.42 4.28 -12.85
CA ASN A 108 -11.58 4.68 -14.26
C ASN A 108 -11.22 3.57 -15.24
N TYR A 109 -10.36 2.63 -14.83
CA TYR A 109 -9.92 1.56 -15.72
C TYR A 109 -10.56 0.22 -15.37
N GLU A 110 -10.75 -0.19 -14.12
CA GLU A 110 -11.17 -1.56 -13.76
C GLU A 110 -12.22 -1.62 -12.67
N TRP A 111 -13.31 -2.34 -12.95
CA TRP A 111 -14.26 -2.81 -11.94
C TRP A 111 -14.20 -4.33 -11.83
N SER A 112 -13.42 -4.83 -10.89
CA SER A 112 -13.27 -6.26 -10.60
C SER A 112 -13.25 -6.52 -9.10
N ARG A 113 -13.33 -7.79 -8.69
CA ARG A 113 -13.11 -8.19 -7.29
C ARG A 113 -11.77 -7.70 -6.76
N TRP A 114 -10.74 -7.65 -7.63
CA TRP A 114 -9.43 -7.13 -7.29
C TRP A 114 -9.47 -5.63 -6.99
N THR A 115 -10.13 -4.85 -7.84
CA THR A 115 -10.31 -3.41 -7.58
C THR A 115 -11.07 -3.19 -6.28
N LEU A 116 -12.12 -3.97 -6.01
CA LEU A 116 -12.89 -3.85 -4.78
C LEU A 116 -12.03 -4.13 -3.53
N GLU A 117 -11.25 -5.21 -3.54
CA GLU A 117 -10.31 -5.54 -2.46
C GLU A 117 -9.32 -4.39 -2.20
N LEU A 118 -8.75 -3.80 -3.26
CA LEU A 118 -7.81 -2.67 -3.14
C LEU A 118 -8.49 -1.38 -2.68
N ILE A 119 -9.73 -1.10 -3.11
CA ILE A 119 -10.47 0.07 -2.64
C ILE A 119 -10.79 -0.07 -1.15
N ILE A 120 -11.22 -1.25 -0.69
CA ILE A 120 -11.47 -1.50 0.74
C ILE A 120 -10.18 -1.31 1.54
N HIS A 121 -9.05 -1.81 1.02
CA HIS A 121 -7.74 -1.54 1.61
C HIS A 121 -7.46 -0.03 1.69
N HIS A 122 -7.57 0.71 0.58
CA HIS A 122 -7.32 2.16 0.56
C HIS A 122 -8.22 2.93 1.51
N LEU A 123 -9.51 2.60 1.59
CA LEU A 123 -10.44 3.23 2.51
C LEU A 123 -10.06 2.96 3.98
N ALA A 124 -9.74 1.71 4.32
CA ALA A 124 -9.30 1.34 5.66
C ALA A 124 -7.98 2.04 6.03
N THR A 125 -7.01 2.08 5.11
CA THR A 125 -5.73 2.77 5.30
C THR A 125 -5.95 4.27 5.49
N CYS A 126 -6.71 4.92 4.61
CA CYS A 126 -6.97 6.36 4.70
C CYS A 126 -7.69 6.73 6.00
N PHE A 127 -8.66 5.93 6.42
CA PHE A 127 -9.36 6.13 7.70
C PHE A 127 -8.41 6.01 8.90
N SER A 128 -7.58 4.98 8.93
CA SER A 128 -6.59 4.79 10.00
C SER A 128 -5.59 5.94 10.06
N LEU A 129 -4.97 6.29 8.92
CA LEU A 129 -3.98 7.37 8.85
C LEU A 129 -4.58 8.74 9.18
N SER A 130 -5.81 9.01 8.72
CA SER A 130 -6.49 10.28 9.04
C SER A 130 -6.78 10.41 10.53
N THR A 131 -7.01 9.30 11.22
CA THR A 131 -7.26 9.30 12.67
C THR A 131 -6.06 9.85 13.42
N GLY A 132 -4.84 9.37 13.14
CA GLY A 132 -3.61 9.83 13.80
C GLY A 132 -3.29 11.30 13.51
N ILE A 133 -3.50 11.74 12.26
CA ILE A 133 -3.29 13.14 11.85
C ILE A 133 -4.23 14.09 12.61
N VAL A 134 -5.53 13.79 12.60
CA VAL A 134 -6.58 14.67 13.16
C VAL A 134 -6.53 14.70 14.68
N SER A 135 -6.30 13.55 15.32
CA SER A 135 -6.18 13.51 16.78
C SER A 135 -4.92 14.20 17.29
N LYS A 136 -3.94 14.46 16.41
CA LYS A 136 -2.62 15.01 16.75
C LYS A 136 -1.88 14.13 17.77
N THR A 137 -2.26 12.86 17.84
CA THR A 137 -1.75 11.81 18.72
C THR A 137 -1.65 10.54 17.90
N PHE A 138 -0.79 9.59 18.28
CA PHE A 138 -0.64 8.32 17.55
C PHE A 138 -0.19 8.45 16.09
N VAL A 139 0.40 9.57 15.67
CA VAL A 139 0.98 9.70 14.31
C VAL A 139 2.07 8.65 14.09
N LEU A 140 2.77 8.20 15.13
CA LEU A 140 3.73 7.11 15.01
C LEU A 140 3.08 5.74 14.72
N CYS A 141 1.80 5.52 15.07
CA CYS A 141 1.06 4.34 14.63
C CYS A 141 0.93 4.32 13.09
N ASP A 142 0.80 5.49 12.47
CA ASP A 142 0.78 5.61 11.01
C ASP A 142 2.12 5.23 10.40
N TYR A 143 3.23 5.60 11.04
CA TYR A 143 4.56 5.19 10.61
C TYR A 143 4.75 3.68 10.72
N TRP A 144 4.28 3.07 11.81
CA TRP A 144 4.25 1.61 11.97
C TRP A 144 3.44 0.93 10.87
N ALA A 145 2.26 1.47 10.54
CA ALA A 145 1.45 0.95 9.45
C ALA A 145 2.18 1.06 8.09
N LEU A 146 2.83 2.19 7.82
CA LEU A 146 3.54 2.45 6.57
C LEU A 146 4.89 1.73 6.42
N LEU A 147 5.41 1.06 7.47
CA LEU A 147 6.58 0.17 7.31
C LEU A 147 6.31 -0.96 6.31
N MET A 148 5.04 -1.35 6.14
CA MET A 148 4.67 -2.38 5.15
C MET A 148 4.97 -1.97 3.70
N GLU A 149 5.12 -0.67 3.42
CA GLU A 149 5.47 -0.16 2.10
C GLU A 149 6.89 -0.58 1.68
N VAL A 150 7.78 -0.90 2.63
CA VAL A 150 9.10 -1.47 2.31
C VAL A 150 8.96 -2.78 1.53
N ASN A 151 8.01 -3.64 1.92
CA ASN A 151 7.71 -4.83 1.12
C ASN A 151 7.02 -4.48 -0.19
N SER A 152 6.12 -3.48 -0.21
CA SER A 152 5.43 -3.05 -1.43
C SER A 152 6.39 -2.67 -2.56
N ILE A 153 7.58 -2.14 -2.26
CA ILE A 153 8.65 -1.90 -3.26
C ILE A 153 8.96 -3.17 -4.04
N PHE A 154 9.32 -4.25 -3.34
CA PHE A 154 9.69 -5.52 -3.97
C PHE A 154 8.48 -6.20 -4.64
N LEU A 155 7.29 -6.06 -4.05
CA LEU A 155 6.05 -6.58 -4.61
C LEU A 155 5.69 -5.93 -5.97
N HIS A 156 5.82 -4.60 -6.07
CA HIS A 156 5.56 -3.88 -7.31
C HIS A 156 6.65 -4.17 -8.35
N CYS A 157 7.93 -4.14 -7.96
CA CYS A 157 9.03 -4.56 -8.84
C CYS A 157 8.80 -5.97 -9.41
N ARG A 158 8.45 -6.94 -8.55
CA ARG A 158 8.12 -8.31 -8.97
C ARG A 158 7.02 -8.33 -10.03
N THR A 159 5.90 -7.66 -9.76
CA THR A 159 4.74 -7.67 -10.66
C THR A 159 5.04 -6.97 -11.98
N ILE A 160 5.76 -5.83 -11.95
CA ILE A 160 6.22 -5.12 -13.14
C ILE A 160 7.10 -6.04 -13.98
N MET A 161 8.07 -6.74 -13.37
CA MET A 161 8.95 -7.66 -14.10
C MET A 161 8.20 -8.83 -14.75
N GLN A 162 7.13 -9.31 -14.12
CA GLN A 162 6.28 -10.37 -14.68
C GLN A 162 5.48 -9.88 -15.89
N ILE A 163 4.79 -8.74 -15.78
CA ILE A 163 3.95 -8.20 -16.86
C ILE A 163 4.80 -7.74 -18.05
N SER A 164 5.94 -7.12 -17.78
CA SER A 164 6.84 -6.62 -18.82
C SER A 164 7.70 -7.70 -19.49
N GLY A 165 7.62 -8.96 -19.05
CA GLY A 165 8.45 -10.07 -19.55
C GLY A 165 9.90 -10.05 -19.06
N GLN A 166 10.27 -9.09 -18.21
CA GLN A 166 11.62 -8.95 -17.65
C GLN A 166 12.01 -10.11 -16.72
N ASN A 167 11.04 -10.88 -16.23
CA ASN A 167 11.29 -12.12 -15.51
C ASN A 167 12.03 -13.17 -16.36
N LYS A 168 11.85 -13.17 -17.69
CA LYS A 168 12.52 -14.08 -18.62
C LYS A 168 13.87 -13.53 -19.08
N THR A 169 13.92 -12.25 -19.44
CA THR A 169 15.14 -11.61 -19.96
C THR A 169 16.18 -11.38 -18.86
N ASN A 170 15.75 -11.00 -17.65
CA ASN A 170 16.61 -10.66 -16.52
C ASN A 170 16.39 -11.64 -15.35
N ARG A 171 16.52 -12.94 -15.63
CA ARG A 171 16.19 -14.03 -14.69
C ARG A 171 16.94 -13.96 -13.35
N HIS A 172 18.21 -13.56 -13.35
CA HIS A 172 19.00 -13.44 -12.12
C HIS A 172 18.45 -12.34 -11.20
N ILE A 173 18.21 -11.14 -11.76
CA ILE A 173 17.61 -10.02 -11.03
C ILE A 173 16.23 -10.42 -10.50
N PHE A 174 15.43 -11.08 -11.34
CA PHE A 174 14.09 -11.52 -10.95
C PHE A 174 14.13 -12.47 -9.74
N LYS A 175 15.06 -13.44 -9.69
CA LYS A 175 15.21 -14.33 -8.53
C LYS A 175 15.55 -13.57 -7.25
N ILE A 176 16.40 -12.54 -7.33
CA ILE A 176 16.73 -11.68 -6.19
C ILE A 176 15.47 -10.94 -5.72
N VAL A 177 14.71 -10.35 -6.65
CA VAL A 177 13.45 -9.66 -6.34
C VAL A 177 12.43 -10.60 -5.69
N LEU A 178 12.32 -11.85 -6.14
CA LEU A 178 11.46 -12.85 -5.50
C LEU A 178 11.86 -13.12 -4.06
N PHE A 179 13.15 -13.37 -3.82
CA PHE A 179 13.67 -13.61 -2.48
C PHE A 179 13.44 -12.41 -1.56
N LEU A 180 13.81 -11.21 -2.02
CA LEU A 180 13.62 -9.97 -1.26
C LEU A 180 12.14 -9.70 -1.00
N ASN A 181 11.25 -9.99 -1.95
CA ASN A 181 9.81 -9.88 -1.74
C ASN A 181 9.35 -10.79 -0.61
N ILE A 182 9.69 -12.09 -0.61
CA ILE A 182 9.26 -13.00 0.47
C ILE A 182 9.86 -12.60 1.82
N ALA A 183 11.17 -12.34 1.87
CA ALA A 183 11.85 -11.98 3.11
C ALA A 183 11.28 -10.68 3.70
N SER A 184 11.15 -9.64 2.89
CA SER A 184 10.55 -8.37 3.33
C SER A 184 9.07 -8.51 3.68
N PHE A 185 8.32 -9.42 3.04
CA PHE A 185 6.91 -9.65 3.39
C PHE A 185 6.78 -10.16 4.82
N ILE A 186 7.59 -11.15 5.19
CA ILE A 186 7.59 -11.70 6.55
C ILE A 186 7.98 -10.63 7.57
N LEU A 187 9.03 -9.85 7.28
CA LEU A 187 9.53 -8.83 8.19
C LEU A 187 8.57 -7.65 8.34
N PHE A 188 8.22 -7.00 7.23
CA PHE A 188 7.53 -5.70 7.25
C PHE A 188 6.00 -5.81 7.23
N ARG A 189 5.42 -6.96 6.90
CA ARG A 189 3.97 -7.17 7.00
C ARG A 189 3.59 -7.99 8.23
N PHE A 190 4.20 -9.16 8.45
CA PHE A 190 3.81 -10.01 9.57
C PHE A 190 4.49 -9.61 10.88
N LEU A 191 5.84 -9.58 10.92
CA LEU A 191 6.56 -9.30 12.16
C LEU A 191 6.31 -7.89 12.68
N THR A 192 6.40 -6.87 11.82
CA THR A 192 6.06 -5.48 12.19
C THR A 192 4.66 -5.38 12.81
N GLN A 193 3.68 -6.07 12.24
CA GLN A 193 2.31 -6.04 12.74
C GLN A 193 2.17 -6.76 14.09
N ILE A 194 2.84 -7.91 14.28
CA ILE A 194 2.88 -8.62 15.57
C ILE A 194 3.48 -7.72 16.66
N VAL A 195 4.62 -7.07 16.36
CA VAL A 195 5.29 -6.17 17.29
C VAL A 195 4.42 -4.97 17.61
N PHE A 196 3.79 -4.35 16.60
CA PHE A 196 2.89 -3.22 16.81
C PHE A 196 1.71 -3.60 17.72
N VAL A 197 1.03 -4.73 17.46
CA VAL A 197 -0.08 -5.19 18.30
C VAL A 197 0.39 -5.50 19.72
N TYR A 198 1.56 -6.10 19.88
CA TYR A 198 2.17 -6.32 21.20
C TYR A 198 2.39 -5.00 21.96
N LEU A 199 2.95 -3.98 21.31
CA LEU A 199 3.15 -2.66 21.92
C LEU A 199 1.82 -2.05 22.36
N ILE A 200 0.79 -2.09 21.51
CA ILE A 200 -0.53 -1.56 21.85
C ILE A 200 -1.11 -2.30 23.06
N LEU A 201 -1.15 -3.63 23.06
CA LEU A 201 -1.79 -4.42 24.11
C LEU A 201 -1.08 -4.30 25.48
N PHE A 202 0.25 -4.31 25.48
CA PHE A 202 1.02 -4.43 26.72
C PHE A 202 1.58 -3.12 27.25
N HIS A 203 1.70 -2.08 26.42
CA HIS A 203 2.32 -0.81 26.81
C HIS A 203 1.37 0.37 26.70
N PHE A 204 0.54 0.46 25.66
CA PHE A 204 -0.26 1.66 25.39
C PHE A 204 -1.74 1.53 25.75
N LEU A 205 -2.29 0.32 25.89
CA LEU A 205 -3.71 0.07 26.13
C LEU A 205 -4.32 0.91 27.28
N PRO A 206 -3.67 1.06 28.45
CA PRO A 206 -4.24 1.85 29.56
C PRO A 206 -4.35 3.36 29.27
N PHE A 207 -3.62 3.86 28.27
CA PHE A 207 -3.52 5.29 27.94
C PHE A 207 -4.38 5.69 26.73
N MET A 208 -5.11 4.73 26.14
CA MET A 208 -5.90 4.93 24.93
C MET A 208 -7.41 4.91 25.23
N ASP A 209 -8.15 5.86 24.69
CA ASP A 209 -9.62 5.76 24.72
C ASP A 209 -10.08 4.62 23.79
N SER A 210 -11.27 4.06 24.08
CA SER A 210 -11.82 2.90 23.37
C SER A 210 -11.87 3.08 21.85
N PHE A 211 -12.13 4.29 21.35
CA PHE A 211 -12.11 4.58 19.92
C PHE A 211 -10.72 4.31 19.29
N TYR A 212 -9.65 4.83 19.90
CA TYR A 212 -8.29 4.64 19.40
C TYR A 212 -7.83 3.18 19.52
N VAL A 213 -8.27 2.48 20.57
CA VAL A 213 -8.02 1.03 20.72
C VAL A 213 -8.67 0.24 19.59
N ILE A 214 -9.93 0.56 19.24
CA ILE A 214 -10.64 -0.10 18.13
C ILE A 214 -9.89 0.12 16.81
N VAL A 215 -9.43 1.34 16.53
CA VAL A 215 -8.66 1.62 15.30
C VAL A 215 -7.31 0.89 15.34
N ALA A 216 -6.55 1.02 16.43
CA ALA A 216 -5.20 0.46 16.55
C ALA A 216 -5.16 -1.07 16.58
N LEU A 217 -6.21 -1.76 17.04
CA LEU A 217 -6.28 -3.23 17.04
C LEU A 217 -7.12 -3.79 15.88
N GLY A 218 -8.20 -3.11 15.52
CA GLY A 218 -9.07 -3.49 14.42
C GLY A 218 -8.41 -3.35 13.06
N GLY A 219 -7.61 -2.29 12.85
CA GLY A 219 -6.78 -2.11 11.66
C GLY A 219 -5.91 -3.35 11.38
N PRO A 220 -4.99 -3.73 12.28
CA PRO A 220 -4.20 -4.95 12.14
C PRO A 220 -5.02 -6.20 11.77
N ILE A 221 -6.19 -6.44 12.36
CA ILE A 221 -7.01 -7.62 12.01
C ILE A 221 -7.39 -7.61 10.51
N VAL A 222 -7.86 -6.47 10.00
CA VAL A 222 -8.21 -6.32 8.57
C VAL A 222 -6.98 -6.54 7.69
N PHE A 223 -5.85 -5.91 8.03
CA PHE A 223 -4.62 -6.03 7.25
C PHE A 223 -3.99 -7.42 7.34
N LEU A 224 -4.18 -8.16 8.43
CA LEU A 224 -3.72 -9.55 8.55
C LEU A 224 -4.41 -10.43 7.50
N ILE A 225 -5.72 -10.26 7.33
CA ILE A 225 -6.51 -11.01 6.35
C ILE A 225 -6.04 -10.64 4.93
N ILE A 226 -5.93 -9.35 4.62
CA ILE A 226 -5.47 -8.87 3.30
C ILE A 226 -4.05 -9.37 3.01
N ASN A 227 -3.13 -9.23 3.97
CA ASN A 227 -1.74 -9.68 3.83
C ASN A 227 -1.65 -11.20 3.71
N GLY A 228 -2.47 -11.95 4.45
CA GLY A 228 -2.54 -13.41 4.34
C GLY A 228 -2.99 -13.87 2.96
N MET A 229 -4.07 -13.29 2.43
CA MET A 229 -4.54 -13.57 1.07
C MET A 229 -3.49 -13.22 0.02
N LEU A 230 -2.85 -12.06 0.15
CA LEU A 230 -1.80 -11.61 -0.77
C LEU A 230 -0.58 -12.54 -0.72
N PHE A 231 -0.13 -12.92 0.48
CA PHE A 231 1.01 -13.83 0.67
C PHE A 231 0.74 -15.19 0.02
N PHE A 232 -0.46 -15.75 0.23
CA PHE A 232 -0.88 -16.99 -0.41
C PHE A 232 -0.83 -16.89 -1.94
N ARG A 233 -1.34 -15.79 -2.53
CA ARG A 233 -1.29 -15.55 -3.98
C ARG A 233 0.14 -15.44 -4.52
N ILE A 234 1.04 -14.82 -3.77
CA ILE A 234 2.46 -14.72 -4.14
C ILE A 234 3.10 -16.11 -4.14
N LEU A 235 2.94 -16.89 -3.06
CA LEU A 235 3.50 -18.24 -2.97
C LEU A 235 3.00 -19.15 -4.10
N ALA A 236 1.71 -19.09 -4.42
CA ALA A 236 1.14 -19.82 -5.54
C ALA A 236 1.76 -19.40 -6.88
N SER A 237 1.76 -18.09 -7.17
CA SER A 237 2.22 -17.58 -8.47
C SER A 237 3.73 -17.74 -8.70
N ASP A 238 4.54 -17.80 -7.64
CA ASP A 238 5.99 -18.06 -7.74
C ASP A 238 6.36 -19.55 -7.72
N GLY A 239 5.37 -20.45 -7.65
CA GLY A 239 5.59 -21.89 -7.75
C GLY A 239 6.04 -22.57 -6.46
N PHE A 240 5.84 -21.92 -5.30
CA PHE A 240 6.08 -22.53 -4.00
C PHE A 240 4.97 -23.48 -3.54
N LEU A 241 3.79 -23.43 -4.19
CA LEU A 241 2.64 -24.29 -3.90
C LEU A 241 2.33 -25.22 -5.08
N THR A 242 1.63 -26.33 -4.79
CA THR A 242 1.19 -27.32 -5.79
C THR A 242 0.20 -26.73 -6.80
N GLU A 243 0.02 -27.40 -7.95
CA GLU A 243 -0.90 -26.95 -9.02
C GLU A 243 -2.35 -26.80 -8.55
N GLU A 244 -2.79 -27.62 -7.59
CA GLU A 244 -4.12 -27.49 -6.97
C GLU A 244 -4.29 -26.12 -6.27
N TRP A 245 -3.29 -25.70 -5.49
CA TRP A 245 -3.31 -24.42 -4.79
C TRP A 245 -3.12 -23.24 -5.75
N LYS A 246 -2.37 -23.42 -6.84
CA LYS A 246 -2.28 -22.44 -7.93
C LYS A 246 -3.64 -22.16 -8.55
N SER A 247 -4.46 -23.20 -8.80
CA SER A 247 -5.81 -23.03 -9.34
C SER A 247 -6.72 -22.20 -8.42
N ARG A 248 -6.57 -22.35 -7.10
CA ARG A 248 -7.33 -21.60 -6.08
C ARG A 248 -6.84 -20.16 -5.90
N ALA A 249 -5.55 -19.92 -6.15
CA ALA A 249 -4.96 -18.59 -6.11
C ALA A 249 -5.13 -17.81 -7.43
N ALA A 250 -5.31 -18.52 -8.54
CA ALA A 250 -5.45 -17.96 -9.88
C ALA A 250 -6.79 -17.22 -10.01
N ILE A 251 -6.77 -15.93 -9.70
CA ILE A 251 -7.75 -14.98 -10.22
C ILE A 251 -7.16 -14.47 -11.53
N THR A 252 -7.58 -15.01 -12.66
CA THR A 252 -7.01 -14.70 -13.98
C THR A 252 -7.43 -13.30 -14.44
N ARG A 253 -6.84 -12.28 -13.80
CA ARG A 253 -7.13 -10.84 -14.00
C ARG A 253 -6.87 -10.39 -15.43
N ASP A 254 -5.81 -10.92 -16.07
CA ASP A 254 -5.45 -10.55 -17.44
C ASP A 254 -6.30 -11.30 -18.48
N SER A 255 -6.51 -12.62 -18.34
CA SER A 255 -7.22 -13.40 -19.37
C SER A 255 -8.71 -13.08 -19.46
N ILE A 256 -9.38 -12.80 -18.32
CA ILE A 256 -10.81 -12.46 -18.31
C ILE A 256 -11.03 -11.13 -19.04
N ARG A 257 -10.06 -10.22 -18.95
CA ARG A 257 -10.17 -8.88 -19.51
C ARG A 257 -9.73 -8.82 -20.96
N GLU A 258 -8.64 -9.49 -21.32
CA GLU A 258 -8.26 -9.71 -22.73
C GLU A 258 -9.40 -10.38 -23.50
N TRP A 259 -10.07 -11.39 -22.93
CA TRP A 259 -11.26 -12.01 -23.55
C TRP A 259 -12.43 -11.04 -23.75
N LYS A 260 -12.69 -10.14 -22.79
CA LYS A 260 -13.74 -9.11 -22.94
C LYS A 260 -13.39 -8.08 -24.01
N GLU A 261 -12.12 -7.65 -24.08
CA GLU A 261 -11.60 -6.72 -25.09
C GLU A 261 -11.65 -7.35 -26.49
N GLU A 262 -11.31 -8.64 -26.63
CA GLU A 262 -11.43 -9.38 -27.89
C GLU A 262 -12.88 -9.53 -28.38
N ILE A 263 -13.84 -9.80 -27.48
CA ILE A 263 -15.25 -9.91 -27.86
C ILE A 263 -15.80 -8.57 -28.31
N THR A 264 -15.52 -7.50 -27.56
CA THR A 264 -16.01 -6.17 -27.90
C THR A 264 -15.47 -5.69 -29.24
N HIS A 265 -14.19 -5.94 -29.55
CA HIS A 265 -13.60 -5.65 -30.85
C HIS A 265 -14.15 -6.51 -32.01
N LYS A 266 -14.64 -7.74 -31.75
CA LYS A 266 -15.26 -8.59 -32.78
C LYS A 266 -16.73 -8.24 -33.05
N THR A 267 -17.39 -7.52 -32.14
CA THR A 267 -18.81 -7.15 -32.23
C THR A 267 -19.06 -5.69 -32.67
N SER A 268 -17.99 -4.91 -32.87
CA SER A 268 -18.01 -3.53 -33.41
C SER A 268 -17.57 -3.50 -34.87
#